data_AF-A0A2Z2MBL9-F1
#
_entry.id   AF-A0A2Z2MBL9-F1
#
_cell.length_a   1.000
_cell.length_b   1.000
_cell.length_c   1.000
_cell.angle_alpha   90.00
_cell.angle_beta   90.00
_cell.angle_gamma   90.00
#
_symmetry.space_group_name_H-M   'P 1'
#
loop_
_entity.id
_entity.type
_entity.pdbx_description
1 polymer ?
#
loop_
_entity_poly.entity_id
_entity_poly.type
_entity_poly.pdbx_seq_one_letter_code
_entity_poly.pdbx_strand_id
1 'polypeptide(L)'
;MPNYDAHVLSGIITYPLAVALAGILADYAGIPFKLTSMAMVLGYALYVLGADLPDMDHPNALIHRGTKPIVAVLLGSAVYMWAAERIHLSQPWMSQTAAWGVGAVGAVVGWYGFTAVMPRHRGVVHSLLFATIYGFLAFLLGPYGLHISTGEGLFLGFSAFSGYTLHLILDGSVKLI
;
A
#
# COMPACT_ATOMS: atom_id res chain seq x y z
N MET A 1 19.13 -12.48 5.49
CA MET A 1 17.80 -11.83 5.47
C MET A 1 16.96 -12.60 4.47
N PRO A 2 15.67 -12.87 4.76
CA PRO A 2 14.76 -13.47 3.80
C PRO A 2 14.79 -12.67 2.49
N ASN A 3 14.64 -13.35 1.37
CA ASN A 3 14.51 -12.70 0.07
C ASN A 3 13.03 -12.49 -0.26
N TYR A 4 12.75 -11.80 -1.37
CA TYR A 4 11.40 -11.58 -1.90
C TYR A 4 10.54 -12.86 -1.88
N ASP A 5 11.07 -13.99 -2.38
CA ASP A 5 10.34 -15.25 -2.42
C ASP A 5 9.95 -15.74 -1.02
N ALA A 6 10.85 -15.62 -0.04
CA ALA A 6 10.57 -16.02 1.34
C ALA A 6 9.47 -15.15 1.97
N HIS A 7 9.47 -13.84 1.72
CA HIS A 7 8.46 -12.92 2.23
C HIS A 7 7.08 -13.21 1.64
N VAL A 8 6.99 -13.28 0.32
CA VAL A 8 5.72 -13.52 -0.39
C VAL A 8 5.19 -14.93 -0.12
N LEU A 9 6.04 -15.96 -0.17
CA LEU A 9 5.62 -17.34 0.11
C LEU A 9 5.13 -17.50 1.55
N SER A 10 5.81 -16.86 2.51
CA SER A 10 5.33 -16.84 3.89
C SER A 10 3.95 -16.18 3.96
N GLY A 11 3.78 -15.02 3.32
CA GLY A 11 2.49 -14.34 3.22
C GLY A 11 1.36 -15.23 2.66
N ILE A 12 1.65 -15.97 1.59
CA ILE A 12 0.74 -16.92 0.95
C ILE A 12 0.34 -18.04 1.92
N ILE A 13 1.32 -18.66 2.57
CA ILE A 13 1.11 -19.85 3.40
C ILE A 13 0.45 -19.51 4.74
N THR A 14 0.79 -18.38 5.36
CA THR A 14 0.37 -18.08 6.73
C THR A 14 -0.94 -17.31 6.83
N TYR A 15 -1.54 -16.87 5.72
CA TYR A 15 -2.83 -16.18 5.75
C TYR A 15 -3.96 -16.91 6.50
N PRO A 16 -4.11 -18.25 6.41
CA PRO A 16 -5.11 -18.97 7.21
C PRO A 16 -4.97 -18.73 8.73
N LEU A 17 -3.76 -18.48 9.23
CA LEU A 17 -3.54 -18.14 10.65
C LEU A 17 -4.12 -16.77 10.99
N ALA A 18 -4.03 -15.80 10.09
CA ALA A 18 -4.64 -14.49 10.27
C ALA A 18 -6.17 -14.58 10.28
N VAL A 19 -6.76 -15.37 9.38
CA VAL A 19 -8.21 -15.62 9.36
C VAL A 19 -8.67 -16.30 10.66
N ALA A 20 -7.95 -17.32 11.11
CA ALA A 20 -8.25 -18.02 12.36
C ALA A 20 -8.17 -17.06 13.58
N LEU A 21 -7.12 -16.24 13.65
CA LEU A 21 -6.98 -15.24 14.71
C LEU A 21 -8.10 -14.20 14.67
N ALA A 22 -8.50 -13.73 13.49
CA ALA A 22 -9.64 -12.82 13.36
C ALA A 22 -10.95 -13.46 13.85
N GLY A 23 -11.20 -14.73 13.53
CA GLY A 23 -12.35 -15.48 14.03
C GLY A 23 -12.35 -15.59 15.56
N ILE A 24 -11.21 -15.97 16.15
CA ILE A 24 -11.05 -16.02 17.61
C ILE A 24 -11.32 -14.65 18.24
N LEU A 25 -10.79 -13.58 17.67
CA LEU A 25 -11.01 -12.22 18.18
C LEU A 25 -12.48 -11.79 18.05
N ALA A 26 -13.17 -12.21 16.99
CA ALA A 26 -14.59 -11.94 16.83
C ALA A 26 -15.42 -12.66 17.90
N ASP A 27 -15.18 -13.96 18.10
CA ASP A 27 -15.97 -14.80 19.00
C ASP A 27 -15.69 -14.53 20.48
N TYR A 28 -14.41 -14.31 20.85
CA TYR A 28 -13.99 -14.24 22.25
C TYR A 28 -13.71 -12.81 22.74
N ALA A 29 -13.34 -11.88 21.85
CA ALA A 29 -13.10 -10.49 22.20
C ALA A 29 -14.20 -9.53 21.70
N GLY A 30 -15.22 -10.05 21.01
CA GLY A 30 -16.36 -9.27 20.52
C GLY A 30 -15.98 -8.24 19.45
N ILE A 31 -14.84 -8.40 18.77
CA ILE A 31 -14.45 -7.50 17.69
C ILE A 31 -15.41 -7.72 16.51
N PRO A 32 -16.04 -6.67 15.95
CA PRO A 32 -17.09 -6.83 14.96
C PRO A 32 -16.55 -7.12 13.55
N PHE A 33 -15.57 -8.03 13.43
CA PHE A 33 -15.07 -8.50 12.15
C PHE A 33 -16.15 -9.23 11.37
N LYS A 34 -16.20 -9.00 10.05
CA LYS A 34 -17.06 -9.76 9.14
C LYS A 34 -16.20 -10.49 8.12
N LEU A 35 -16.16 -11.81 8.24
CA LEU A 35 -15.36 -12.72 7.41
C LEU A 35 -16.14 -13.19 6.18
N THR A 36 -16.68 -12.25 5.39
CA THR A 36 -17.33 -12.60 4.11
C THR A 36 -16.30 -13.11 3.12
N SER A 37 -16.71 -13.89 2.11
CA SER A 37 -15.79 -14.36 1.07
C SER A 37 -15.06 -13.22 0.37
N MET A 38 -15.75 -12.11 0.11
CA MET A 38 -15.14 -10.92 -0.49
C MET A 38 -14.08 -10.30 0.44
N ALA A 39 -14.43 -10.10 1.72
CA ALA A 39 -13.50 -9.58 2.71
C ALA A 39 -12.26 -10.47 2.86
N MET A 40 -12.43 -11.80 2.86
CA MET A 40 -11.33 -12.76 2.91
C MET A 40 -10.44 -12.75 1.66
N VAL A 41 -11.01 -12.60 0.46
CA VAL A 41 -10.21 -12.49 -0.78
C VAL A 41 -9.40 -11.20 -0.81
N LEU A 42 -10.04 -10.07 -0.48
CA LEU A 42 -9.36 -8.78 -0.43
C LEU A 42 -8.33 -8.72 0.70
N GLY A 43 -8.66 -9.25 1.87
CA GLY A 43 -7.77 -9.37 3.01
C GLY A 43 -6.55 -10.23 2.68
N TYR A 44 -6.73 -11.30 1.90
CA TYR A 44 -5.61 -12.14 1.45
C TYR A 44 -4.63 -11.35 0.58
N ALA A 45 -5.16 -10.63 -0.42
CA ALA A 45 -4.33 -9.78 -1.28
C ALA A 45 -3.56 -8.73 -0.47
N LEU A 46 -4.22 -8.08 0.50
CA LEU A 46 -3.60 -7.06 1.35
C LEU A 46 -2.59 -7.65 2.33
N TYR A 47 -2.83 -8.86 2.85
CA TYR A 47 -1.90 -9.57 3.72
C TYR A 47 -0.62 -9.97 2.97
N VAL A 48 -0.76 -10.58 1.79
CA VAL A 48 0.38 -10.98 0.96
C VAL A 48 1.17 -9.77 0.48
N LEU A 49 0.48 -8.70 0.03
CA LEU A 49 1.14 -7.44 -0.31
C LEU A 49 1.89 -6.86 0.89
N GLY A 50 1.26 -6.85 2.07
CA GLY A 50 1.87 -6.39 3.31
C GLY A 50 3.13 -7.16 3.69
N ALA A 51 3.22 -8.45 3.35
CA ALA A 51 4.40 -9.27 3.63
C ALA A 51 5.65 -8.86 2.83
N ASP A 52 5.51 -8.11 1.74
CA ASP A 52 6.63 -7.58 0.93
C ASP A 52 6.72 -6.05 0.95
N LEU A 53 5.63 -5.36 1.31
CA LEU A 53 5.52 -3.90 1.29
C LEU A 53 6.65 -3.13 2.01
N PRO A 54 7.19 -3.60 3.16
CA PRO A 54 8.25 -2.86 3.86
C PRO A 54 9.53 -2.72 3.03
N ASP A 55 9.81 -3.67 2.13
CA ASP A 55 10.96 -3.64 1.22
C ASP A 55 10.83 -2.57 0.12
N MET A 56 9.76 -1.78 0.08
CA MET A 56 9.67 -0.62 -0.81
C MET A 56 10.76 0.42 -0.56
N ASP A 57 11.42 0.39 0.60
CA ASP A 57 12.56 1.24 0.92
C ASP A 57 13.88 0.74 0.28
N HIS A 58 13.90 -0.47 -0.29
CA HIS A 58 15.07 -1.05 -0.96
C HIS A 58 15.01 -0.85 -2.48
N PRO A 59 15.95 -0.10 -3.11
CA PRO A 59 15.86 0.28 -4.53
C PRO A 59 15.75 -0.88 -5.53
N ASN A 60 16.30 -2.05 -5.17
CA ASN A 60 16.29 -3.24 -6.01
C ASN A 60 15.09 -4.16 -5.76
N ALA A 61 14.27 -3.90 -4.73
CA ALA A 61 13.10 -4.72 -4.45
C ALA A 61 12.05 -4.59 -5.56
N LEU A 62 11.34 -5.69 -5.83
CA LEU A 62 10.31 -5.70 -6.86
C LEU A 62 9.20 -4.69 -6.54
N ILE A 63 8.78 -4.63 -5.28
CA ILE A 63 7.79 -3.66 -4.81
C ILE A 63 8.26 -2.22 -5.00
N HIS A 64 9.53 -1.88 -4.72
CA HIS A 64 10.07 -0.54 -5.00
C HIS A 64 9.96 -0.20 -6.48
N ARG A 65 10.40 -1.12 -7.35
CA ARG A 65 10.38 -0.94 -8.81
C ARG A 65 8.96 -0.88 -9.38
N GLY A 66 7.99 -1.53 -8.72
CA GLY A 66 6.57 -1.50 -9.08
C GLY A 66 5.84 -0.24 -8.60
N THR A 67 6.08 0.21 -7.36
CA THR A 67 5.43 1.39 -6.79
C THR A 67 5.94 2.69 -7.41
N LYS A 68 7.23 2.75 -7.75
CA LYS A 68 7.86 3.94 -8.35
C LYS A 68 7.16 4.48 -9.62
N PRO A 69 6.86 3.68 -10.66
CA PRO A 69 6.11 4.16 -11.82
C PRO A 69 4.66 4.54 -11.48
N ILE A 70 4.02 3.87 -10.53
CA ILE A 70 2.65 4.22 -10.10
C ILE A 70 2.64 5.64 -9.51
N VAL A 71 3.57 5.94 -8.60
CA VAL A 71 3.72 7.28 -8.00
C VAL A 71 4.01 8.34 -9.07
N ALA A 72 4.88 8.02 -10.03
CA ALA A 72 5.18 8.93 -11.15
C ALA A 72 3.94 9.24 -11.99
N VAL A 73 3.15 8.22 -12.37
CA VAL A 73 1.93 8.41 -13.17
C VAL A 73 0.88 9.19 -12.39
N LEU A 74 0.67 8.89 -11.11
CA LEU A 74 -0.29 9.60 -10.26
C LEU A 74 0.08 11.08 -10.11
N LEU A 75 1.33 11.39 -9.79
CA LEU A 75 1.77 12.77 -9.66
C LEU A 75 1.72 13.52 -10.99
N GLY A 76 2.16 12.90 -12.08
CA GLY A 76 2.09 13.50 -13.41
C GLY A 76 0.66 13.82 -13.84
N SER A 77 -0.27 12.90 -13.57
CA SER A 77 -1.70 13.09 -13.85
C SER A 77 -2.30 14.21 -13.01
N ALA A 78 -1.97 14.29 -11.71
CA ALA A 78 -2.43 15.36 -10.84
C ALA A 78 -1.92 16.74 -11.29
N VAL A 79 -0.64 16.83 -11.67
CA VAL A 79 -0.02 18.06 -12.19
C VAL A 79 -0.63 18.45 -13.53
N TYR A 80 -0.90 17.49 -14.41
CA TYR A 80 -1.63 17.74 -15.66
C TYR A 80 -3.01 18.33 -15.40
N MET A 81 -3.82 17.74 -14.51
CA MET A 81 -5.16 18.25 -14.19
C MET A 81 -5.11 19.70 -13.70
N TRP A 82 -4.15 20.00 -12.80
CA TRP A 82 -3.92 21.35 -12.33
C TRP A 82 -3.50 22.33 -13.44
N ALA A 83 -2.65 21.89 -14.38
CA ALA A 83 -2.16 22.73 -15.48
C ALA A 83 -3.22 22.96 -16.57
N ALA A 84 -4.05 21.95 -16.84
CA ALA A 84 -5.11 22.01 -17.86
C ALA A 84 -6.14 23.11 -17.57
N GLU A 85 -6.37 23.43 -16.30
CA GLU A 85 -7.26 24.53 -15.86
C GLU A 85 -6.65 25.93 -16.02
N ARG A 86 -5.34 26.04 -16.26
CA ARG A 86 -4.57 27.30 -16.19
C ARG A 86 -3.93 27.71 -17.51
N ILE A 87 -3.61 26.73 -18.35
CA ILE A 87 -2.95 26.97 -19.64
C ILE A 87 -4.02 27.14 -20.71
N HIS A 88 -4.14 28.36 -21.22
CA HIS A 88 -5.05 28.70 -22.31
C HIS A 88 -4.26 29.30 -23.49
N LEU A 89 -3.90 28.44 -24.42
CA LEU A 89 -3.30 28.81 -25.70
C LEU A 89 -4.37 28.95 -26.78
N SER A 90 -3.98 29.50 -27.93
CA SER A 90 -4.88 29.84 -29.03
C SER A 90 -5.65 28.66 -29.60
N GLN A 91 -5.05 27.46 -29.59
CA GLN A 91 -5.67 26.23 -30.09
C GLN A 91 -5.85 25.22 -28.94
N PRO A 92 -7.01 24.54 -28.83
CA PRO A 92 -7.25 23.58 -27.75
C PRO A 92 -6.19 22.49 -27.62
N TRP A 93 -5.70 21.95 -28.74
CA TRP A 93 -4.67 20.92 -28.72
C TRP A 93 -3.34 21.46 -28.15
N MET A 94 -3.00 22.74 -28.41
CA MET A 94 -1.79 23.34 -27.86
C MET A 94 -1.87 23.45 -26.34
N SER A 95 -3.02 23.87 -25.80
CA SER A 95 -3.26 23.93 -24.36
C SER A 95 -3.12 22.55 -23.71
N GLN A 96 -3.70 21.52 -24.32
CA GLN A 96 -3.62 20.14 -23.82
C GLN A 96 -2.20 19.58 -23.89
N THR A 97 -1.48 19.80 -24.99
CA THR A 97 -0.09 19.38 -25.13
C THR A 97 0.81 20.10 -24.12
N ALA A 98 0.62 21.40 -23.92
CA ALA A 98 1.37 22.16 -22.92
C ALA A 98 1.09 21.67 -21.49
N ALA A 99 -0.18 21.42 -21.14
CA ALA A 99 -0.55 20.84 -19.85
C ALA A 99 0.07 19.46 -19.63
N TRP A 100 0.08 18.60 -20.66
CA TRP A 100 0.76 17.31 -20.60
C TRP A 100 2.28 17.44 -20.49
N GLY A 101 2.88 18.46 -21.10
CA GLY A 101 4.29 18.80 -20.89
C GLY A 101 4.60 19.09 -19.42
N VAL A 102 3.76 19.87 -18.75
CA VAL A 102 3.88 20.12 -17.30
C VAL A 102 3.61 18.84 -16.49
N GLY A 103 2.62 18.04 -16.88
CA GLY A 103 2.35 16.73 -16.28
C GLY A 103 3.54 15.77 -16.39
N ALA A 104 4.23 15.74 -17.53
CA ALA A 104 5.43 14.93 -17.73
C ALA A 104 6.57 15.36 -16.79
N VAL A 105 6.76 16.66 -16.58
CA VAL A 105 7.68 17.17 -15.55
C VAL A 105 7.27 16.67 -14.16
N GLY A 106 5.97 16.74 -13.83
CA GLY A 106 5.41 16.17 -12.60
C GLY A 106 5.72 14.68 -12.43
N ALA A 107 5.60 13.89 -13.50
CA ALA A 107 5.92 12.46 -13.47
C ALA A 107 7.41 12.21 -13.25
N VAL A 108 8.30 12.97 -13.89
CA VAL A 108 9.76 12.89 -13.67
C VAL A 108 10.11 13.24 -12.22
N VAL A 109 9.49 14.30 -11.68
CA VAL A 109 9.63 14.66 -10.26
C VAL A 109 9.14 13.51 -9.37
N GLY A 110 8.02 12.88 -9.68
CA GLY A 110 7.50 11.74 -8.92
C GLY A 110 8.43 10.53 -8.98
N TRP A 111 9.01 10.24 -10.14
CA TRP A 111 9.95 9.14 -10.34
C TRP A 111 11.19 9.30 -9.46
N TYR A 112 11.89 10.43 -9.55
CA TYR A 112 13.11 10.64 -8.77
C TYR A 112 12.80 10.98 -7.31
N GLY A 113 11.73 11.73 -7.07
CA GLY A 113 11.25 12.13 -5.75
C GLY A 113 10.89 10.94 -4.88
N PHE A 114 10.20 9.92 -5.43
CA PHE A 114 9.87 8.68 -4.70
C PHE A 114 11.11 8.05 -4.08
N THR A 115 12.17 7.81 -4.87
CA THR A 115 13.41 7.23 -4.34
C THR A 115 14.12 8.19 -3.38
N ALA A 116 14.05 9.51 -3.61
CA ALA A 116 14.70 10.50 -2.76
C ALA A 116 14.06 10.64 -1.36
N VAL A 117 12.75 10.44 -1.24
CA VAL A 117 12.05 10.51 0.05
C VAL A 117 12.04 9.19 0.81
N MET A 118 12.45 8.07 0.17
CA MET A 118 12.50 6.79 0.86
C MET A 118 13.58 6.80 1.95
N PRO A 119 13.22 6.43 3.20
CA PRO A 119 14.19 6.29 4.28
C PRO A 119 15.24 5.23 3.96
N ARG A 120 16.32 5.19 4.76
CA ARG A 120 17.27 4.07 4.69
C ARG A 120 16.54 2.74 4.88
N HIS A 121 16.95 1.73 4.12
CA HIS A 121 16.42 0.37 4.25
C HIS A 121 16.47 -0.09 5.70
N ARG A 122 15.36 -0.65 6.21
CA ARG A 122 15.14 -1.05 7.62
C ARG A 122 15.05 0.13 8.61
N GLY A 123 14.82 1.33 8.08
CA GLY A 123 14.52 2.54 8.83
C GLY A 123 13.10 2.53 9.39
N VAL A 124 12.42 3.67 9.36
CA VAL A 124 11.07 3.83 9.91
C VAL A 124 10.00 3.01 9.19
N VAL A 125 10.23 2.66 7.92
CA VAL A 125 9.31 1.81 7.14
C VAL A 125 9.23 0.41 7.74
N HIS A 126 10.32 -0.11 8.32
CA HIS A 126 10.30 -1.40 9.01
C HIS A 126 9.85 -1.26 10.47
N SER A 127 8.64 -0.74 10.71
CA SER A 127 8.11 -0.53 12.06
C SER A 127 6.64 -0.89 12.18
N LEU A 128 6.21 -1.15 13.42
CA LEU A 128 4.80 -1.36 13.75
C LEU A 128 3.97 -0.09 13.47
N LEU A 129 4.55 1.10 13.56
CA LEU A 129 3.88 2.33 13.13
C LEU A 129 3.46 2.26 11.66
N PHE A 130 4.38 1.87 10.77
CA PHE A 130 4.06 1.72 9.35
C PHE A 130 3.11 0.55 9.08
N ALA A 131 3.21 -0.55 9.85
CA ALA A 131 2.22 -1.62 9.82
C ALA A 131 0.82 -1.09 10.16
N THR A 132 0.71 -0.25 11.20
CA THR A 132 -0.56 0.38 11.61
C THR A 132 -1.08 1.35 10.57
N ILE A 133 -0.22 2.17 9.96
CA ILE A 133 -0.62 3.07 8.86
C ILE A 133 -1.17 2.25 7.69
N TYR A 134 -0.47 1.18 7.29
CA TYR A 134 -0.92 0.31 6.21
C TYR A 134 -2.27 -0.37 6.54
N GLY A 135 -2.40 -0.92 7.75
CA GLY A 135 -3.65 -1.48 8.24
C GLY A 135 -4.80 -0.48 8.29
N PHE A 136 -4.52 0.75 8.73
CA PHE A 136 -5.53 1.82 8.78
C PHE A 136 -5.99 2.24 7.38
N LEU A 137 -5.07 2.38 6.42
CA LEU A 137 -5.42 2.68 5.03
C LEU A 137 -6.24 1.55 4.38
N ALA A 138 -5.88 0.29 4.66
CA ALA A 138 -6.66 -0.88 4.23
C ALA A 138 -8.06 -0.91 4.86
N PHE A 139 -8.20 -0.49 6.12
CA PHE A 139 -9.50 -0.31 6.75
C PHE A 139 -10.33 0.75 6.02
N LEU A 140 -9.77 1.93 5.76
CA LEU A 140 -10.47 3.01 5.07
C LEU A 140 -10.89 2.61 3.64
N LEU A 141 -10.07 1.83 2.94
CA LEU A 141 -10.39 1.30 1.62
C LEU A 141 -11.70 0.53 1.61
N GLY A 142 -12.04 -0.21 2.68
CA GLY A 142 -13.27 -0.98 2.77
C GLY A 142 -14.54 -0.11 2.66
N PRO A 143 -14.92 0.63 3.71
CA PRO A 143 -16.17 1.40 3.71
C PRO A 143 -16.17 2.58 2.74
N TYR A 144 -15.02 3.23 2.52
CA TYR A 144 -14.96 4.47 1.76
C TYR A 144 -14.50 4.28 0.31
N GLY A 145 -13.74 3.24 0.00
CA GLY A 145 -13.27 2.95 -1.36
C GLY A 145 -14.08 1.88 -2.08
N LEU A 146 -14.42 0.80 -1.37
CA LEU A 146 -15.09 -0.38 -1.94
C LEU A 146 -16.57 -0.47 -1.54
N HIS A 147 -17.04 0.43 -0.68
CA HIS A 147 -18.42 0.47 -0.16
C HIS A 147 -18.88 -0.84 0.50
N ILE A 148 -17.94 -1.57 1.12
CA ILE A 148 -18.26 -2.75 1.95
C ILE A 148 -18.50 -2.34 3.40
N SER A 149 -19.03 -3.24 4.23
CA SER A 149 -19.40 -2.88 5.60
C SER A 149 -18.19 -2.60 6.49
N THR A 150 -18.39 -1.80 7.55
CA THR A 150 -17.32 -1.46 8.52
C THR A 150 -16.63 -2.69 9.10
N GLY A 151 -17.37 -3.77 9.38
CA GLY A 151 -16.79 -5.01 9.90
C GLY A 151 -15.91 -5.74 8.90
N GLU A 152 -16.22 -5.66 7.60
CA GLU A 152 -15.36 -6.18 6.53
C GLU A 152 -14.12 -5.29 6.39
N GLY A 153 -14.28 -3.96 6.43
CA GLY A 153 -13.17 -3.01 6.46
C GLY A 153 -12.22 -3.26 7.62
N LEU A 154 -12.73 -3.50 8.84
CA LEU A 154 -11.91 -3.82 10.01
C LEU A 154 -11.08 -5.09 9.77
N PHE A 155 -11.68 -6.10 9.14
CA PHE A 155 -10.96 -7.31 8.77
C PHE A 155 -9.87 -7.05 7.71
N LEU A 156 -10.13 -6.19 6.72
CA LEU A 156 -9.10 -5.78 5.74
C LEU A 156 -7.91 -5.11 6.43
N GLY A 157 -8.18 -4.17 7.35
CA GLY A 157 -7.14 -3.48 8.09
C GLY A 157 -6.32 -4.41 8.98
N PHE A 158 -7.00 -5.34 9.67
CA PHE A 158 -6.34 -6.38 10.46
C PHE A 158 -5.45 -7.30 9.60
N SER A 159 -5.93 -7.71 8.43
CA SER A 159 -5.18 -8.56 7.49
C SER A 159 -3.94 -7.84 6.97
N ALA A 160 -4.09 -6.60 6.52
CA ALA A 160 -2.98 -5.75 6.07
C ALA A 160 -1.92 -5.55 7.16
N PHE A 161 -2.33 -5.19 8.38
CA PHE A 161 -1.44 -5.04 9.53
C PHE A 161 -0.69 -6.34 9.85
N SER A 162 -1.40 -7.47 9.84
CA SER A 162 -0.82 -8.78 10.17
C SER A 162 0.19 -9.24 9.12
N GLY A 163 -0.07 -9.00 7.84
CA GLY A 163 0.87 -9.29 6.75
C GLY A 163 2.14 -8.45 6.84
N TYR A 164 1.99 -7.16 7.13
CA TYR A 164 3.14 -6.27 7.38
C TYR A 164 3.95 -6.72 8.60
N THR A 165 3.26 -7.10 9.68
CA THR A 165 3.92 -7.58 10.90
C THR A 165 4.64 -8.91 10.66
N LEU A 166 4.10 -9.80 9.81
CA LEU A 166 4.79 -11.02 9.39
C LEU A 166 6.14 -10.69 8.75
N HIS A 167 6.20 -9.71 7.85
CA HIS A 167 7.47 -9.27 7.27
C HIS A 167 8.47 -8.88 8.37
N LEU A 168 8.06 -8.03 9.32
CA LEU A 168 8.93 -7.58 10.42
C LEU A 168 9.42 -8.74 11.29
N ILE A 169 8.58 -9.74 11.53
CA ILE A 169 8.94 -10.95 12.29
C ILE A 169 9.99 -11.76 11.52
N LEU A 170 9.78 -12.00 10.23
CA LEU A 170 10.73 -12.76 9.38
C LEU A 170 12.10 -12.07 9.30
N ASP A 171 12.09 -10.75 9.35
CA ASP A 171 13.29 -9.92 9.30
C ASP A 171 13.96 -9.70 10.66
N GLY A 172 13.33 -10.15 11.75
CA GLY A 172 13.78 -9.88 13.13
C GLY A 172 13.80 -8.38 13.47
N SER A 173 12.97 -7.58 12.81
CA SER A 173 12.98 -6.11 12.84
C SER A 173 11.77 -5.50 13.55
N VAL A 174 11.04 -6.28 14.36
CA VAL A 174 9.87 -5.80 15.11
C VAL A 174 10.27 -4.68 16.08
N LYS A 175 9.87 -3.46 15.76
CA LYS A 175 10.08 -2.24 16.57
C LYS A 175 8.90 -1.30 16.41
N LEU A 176 8.72 -0.39 17.37
CA LEU A 176 7.64 0.60 17.31
C LEU A 176 7.87 1.65 16.21
N ILE A 177 9.12 2.13 16.06
CA ILE A 177 9.57 3.14 15.08
C ILE A 177 10.97 2.76 14.57
#